data_AF-A0A2D9XHG1-F1
#
_entry.id   AF-A0A2D9XHG1-F1
#
_cell.length_a   1.000
_cell.length_b   1.000
_cell.length_c   1.000
_cell.angle_alpha   90.00
_cell.angle_beta   90.00
_cell.angle_gamma   90.00
#
_symmetry.space_group_name_H-M   'P 1'
#
loop_
_entity.id
_entity.type
_entity.pdbx_description
1 polymer ?
#
loop_
_entity_poly.entity_id
_entity_poly.type
_entity_poly.pdbx_seq_one_letter_code
_entity_poly.pdbx_strand_id
1 'polypeptide(L)'
;MNILLTGASGLIGRAINSELTKHGNTVYPLVRNRREGPFFYMQETDEIFLDQSIHLGAVINLAGVNISERRWNPKVKEHIVQSRVRTTEILSDAIANLKEKPDVYLSASAIGYYGTNSSS
;
A
#
# COMPACT_ATOMS: atom_id res chain seq x y z
N MET A 1 11.72 -1.62 -14.31
CA MET A 1 10.43 -2.36 -14.34
C MET A 1 9.29 -1.44 -13.91
N ASN A 2 8.03 -1.86 -14.10
CA ASN A 2 6.86 -1.13 -13.59
C ASN A 2 6.54 -1.58 -12.16
N ILE A 3 6.36 -0.64 -11.24
CA ILE A 3 6.18 -0.89 -9.81
C ILE A 3 4.93 -0.17 -9.33
N LEU A 4 3.98 -0.91 -8.77
CA LEU A 4 2.83 -0.32 -8.07
C LEU A 4 3.23 0.07 -6.65
N LEU A 5 2.99 1.31 -6.24
CA LEU A 5 3.32 1.82 -4.92
C LEU A 5 2.08 2.40 -4.22
N THR A 6 1.64 1.75 -3.14
CA THR A 6 0.64 2.36 -2.25
C THR A 6 1.32 3.27 -1.23
N GLY A 7 0.63 4.32 -0.76
CA GLY A 7 1.23 5.27 0.19
C GLY A 7 2.34 6.14 -0.40
N ALA A 8 2.41 6.28 -1.74
CA ALA A 8 3.46 7.02 -2.46
C ALA A 8 3.63 8.49 -2.01
N SER A 9 2.58 9.12 -1.50
CA SER A 9 2.62 10.51 -1.01
C SER A 9 3.21 10.67 0.38
N GLY A 10 3.38 9.58 1.14
CA GLY A 10 3.92 9.59 2.51
C GLY A 10 5.44 9.73 2.56
N LEU A 11 5.99 9.92 3.76
CA LEU A 11 7.43 10.12 3.97
C LEU A 11 8.29 9.02 3.34
N ILE A 12 8.00 7.76 3.68
CA ILE A 12 8.72 6.59 3.16
C ILE A 12 8.42 6.40 1.66
N GLY A 13 7.15 6.57 1.26
CA GLY A 13 6.73 6.42 -0.14
C GLY A 13 7.46 7.36 -1.09
N ARG A 14 7.65 8.63 -0.71
CA ARG A 14 8.41 9.61 -1.52
C ARG A 14 9.88 9.21 -1.68
N ALA A 15 10.52 8.75 -0.61
CA ALA A 15 11.92 8.32 -0.66
C ALA A 15 12.09 7.08 -1.55
N ILE A 16 11.23 6.07 -1.38
CA ILE A 16 11.23 4.85 -2.20
C ILE A 16 10.96 5.19 -3.67
N ASN A 17 9.97 6.05 -3.95
CA ASN A 17 9.66 6.50 -5.30
C ASN A 17 10.89 7.16 -5.96
N SER A 18 11.53 8.11 -5.26
CA SER A 18 12.72 8.78 -5.77
C SER A 18 13.86 7.82 -6.06
N GLU A 19 14.12 6.86 -5.17
CA GLU A 19 15.20 5.89 -5.36
C GLU A 19 14.89 4.96 -6.52
N LEU A 20 13.73 4.30 -6.54
CA LEU A 20 13.35 3.38 -7.61
C LEU A 20 13.40 4.02 -9.00
N THR A 21 12.94 5.27 -9.12
CA THR A 21 13.01 6.02 -10.39
C THR A 21 14.45 6.31 -10.82
N LYS A 22 15.36 6.64 -9.89
CA LYS A 22 16.79 6.82 -10.21
C LYS A 22 17.42 5.54 -10.77
N HIS A 23 16.96 4.37 -10.31
CA HIS A 23 17.39 3.06 -10.83
C HIS A 23 16.66 2.63 -12.11
N GLY A 24 15.98 3.54 -12.81
CA GLY A 24 15.34 3.28 -14.10
C GLY A 24 14.00 2.54 -14.01
N ASN A 25 13.35 2.53 -12.84
CA ASN A 25 12.02 1.94 -12.69
C ASN A 25 10.91 2.98 -12.89
N THR A 26 9.80 2.54 -13.46
CA THR A 26 8.57 3.32 -13.54
C THR A 26 7.72 3.01 -12.33
N VAL A 27 7.49 4.02 -11.48
CA VAL A 27 6.69 3.87 -10.27
C VAL A 27 5.31 4.45 -10.52
N TYR A 28 4.29 3.65 -10.28
CA TYR A 28 2.89 4.05 -10.40
C TYR A 28 2.27 4.12 -9.01
N PRO A 29 1.80 5.30 -8.57
CA PRO A 29 1.11 5.41 -7.30
C PRO A 29 -0.28 4.76 -7.38
N LEU A 30 -0.69 4.03 -6.34
CA LEU A 30 -2.10 3.67 -6.18
C LEU A 30 -2.87 4.88 -5.65
N VAL A 31 -3.63 5.53 -6.52
CA VAL A 31 -4.40 6.72 -6.15
C VAL A 31 -5.61 6.31 -5.31
N ARG A 32 -5.88 7.03 -4.21
CA ARG A 32 -7.01 6.74 -3.32
C ARG A 32 -8.14 7.75 -3.50
N ASN A 33 -9.38 7.24 -3.57
CA ASN A 33 -10.62 8.00 -3.65
C ASN A 33 -10.68 9.00 -4.83
N ARG A 34 -9.94 8.71 -5.90
CA ARG A 34 -10.01 9.39 -7.19
C ARG A 34 -9.77 8.37 -8.29
N ARG A 35 -10.62 8.37 -9.32
CA ARG A 35 -10.47 7.55 -10.53
C ARG A 35 -9.45 8.22 -11.46
N GLU A 36 -8.18 8.19 -11.07
CA GLU A 36 -7.10 8.92 -11.71
C GLU A 36 -5.91 8.00 -11.98
N GLY A 37 -5.34 8.09 -13.18
CA GLY A 37 -4.20 7.28 -13.58
C GLY A 37 -4.56 5.81 -13.85
N PRO A 38 -3.54 4.98 -14.11
CA PRO A 38 -3.76 3.57 -14.45
C PRO A 38 -4.17 2.71 -13.25
N PHE A 39 -3.88 3.16 -12.01
CA PHE A 39 -4.13 2.39 -10.81
C PHE A 39 -4.79 3.24 -9.72
N PHE A 40 -5.98 2.82 -9.28
CA PHE A 40 -6.69 3.52 -8.21
C PHE A 40 -7.51 2.58 -7.32
N TYR A 41 -7.80 3.04 -6.11
CA TYR A 41 -8.65 2.39 -5.12
C TYR A 41 -9.70 3.36 -4.57
N MET A 42 -10.97 3.00 -4.70
CA MET A 42 -12.13 3.70 -4.16
C MET A 42 -12.54 3.04 -2.84
N GLN A 43 -12.20 3.68 -1.72
CA GLN A 43 -12.42 3.11 -0.39
C GLN A 43 -13.90 3.01 -0.01
N GLU A 44 -14.75 3.89 -0.55
CA GLU A 44 -16.19 3.90 -0.25
C GLU A 44 -16.91 2.68 -0.85
N THR A 45 -16.44 2.19 -2.00
CA THR A 45 -17.05 1.08 -2.74
C THR A 45 -16.22 -0.20 -2.71
N ASP A 46 -15.06 -0.17 -2.04
CA ASP A 46 -14.04 -1.21 -2.10
C ASP A 46 -13.64 -1.62 -3.54
N GLU A 47 -13.75 -0.69 -4.49
CA GLU A 47 -13.40 -0.91 -5.89
C GLU A 47 -11.93 -0.58 -6.11
N ILE A 48 -11.17 -1.54 -6.62
CA ILE A 48 -9.79 -1.34 -7.06
C ILE A 48 -9.69 -1.57 -8.56
N PHE A 49 -9.01 -0.65 -9.24
CA PHE A 49 -8.74 -0.75 -10.66
C PHE A 49 -7.24 -0.89 -10.87
N LEU A 50 -6.87 -1.98 -11.54
CA LEU A 50 -5.51 -2.25 -11.99
C LEU A 50 -5.51 -2.39 -13.51
N ASP A 51 -4.94 -1.41 -14.23
CA ASP A 51 -4.78 -1.48 -15.68
C ASP A 51 -3.89 -2.68 -16.07
N GLN A 52 -4.52 -3.71 -16.64
CA GLN A 52 -3.85 -4.94 -17.03
C GLN A 52 -2.97 -4.80 -18.29
N SER A 53 -3.04 -3.67 -19.00
CA SER A 53 -2.13 -3.40 -20.12
C SER A 53 -0.70 -3.06 -19.65
N ILE A 54 -0.55 -2.71 -18.38
CA ILE A 54 0.74 -2.42 -17.75
C ILE A 54 1.17 -3.66 -16.95
N HIS A 55 2.13 -4.40 -17.48
CA HIS A 55 2.74 -5.50 -16.73
C HIS A 55 3.46 -4.95 -15.49
N LEU A 56 3.05 -5.39 -14.30
CA LEU A 56 3.67 -5.03 -13.02
C LEU A 56 4.76 -6.05 -12.66
N GLY A 57 6.01 -5.61 -12.51
CA GLY A 57 7.09 -6.47 -12.01
C GLY A 57 7.12 -6.56 -10.47
N ALA A 58 6.65 -5.51 -9.79
CA ALA A 58 6.57 -5.49 -8.33
C ALA A 58 5.39 -4.67 -7.80
N VAL A 59 4.93 -5.03 -6.61
CA VAL A 59 3.96 -4.26 -5.82
C VAL A 59 4.54 -3.98 -4.44
N ILE A 60 4.50 -2.72 -4.03
CA ILE A 60 4.94 -2.26 -2.72
C ILE A 60 3.75 -1.62 -2.00
N ASN A 61 3.26 -2.30 -0.97
CA ASN A 61 2.16 -1.87 -0.14
C ASN A 61 2.66 -1.14 1.12
N LEU A 62 2.65 0.20 1.10
CA LEU A 62 2.92 1.05 2.26
C LEU A 62 1.63 1.67 2.83
N ALA A 63 0.45 1.19 2.43
CA ALA A 63 -0.81 1.76 2.86
C ALA A 63 -0.99 1.49 4.37
N GLY A 64 -0.86 2.57 5.13
CA GLY A 64 -1.06 2.57 6.56
C GLY A 64 -1.50 3.94 7.03
N VAL A 65 -2.53 3.99 7.86
CA VAL A 65 -2.92 5.24 8.55
C VAL A 65 -1.73 5.74 9.36
N ASN A 66 -1.47 7.04 9.28
CA ASN A 66 -0.44 7.71 10.05
C ASN A 66 -0.73 7.53 11.55
N ILE A 67 0.03 6.64 12.21
CA ILE A 67 -0.17 6.27 13.62
C ILE A 67 0.17 7.41 14.58
N SER A 68 0.83 8.47 14.10
CA SER A 68 1.26 9.61 14.91
C SER A 68 0.22 10.73 15.04
N GLU A 69 -0.91 10.68 14.31
CA GLU A 69 -1.84 11.82 14.24
C GLU A 69 -3.03 11.75 15.22
N ARG A 70 -3.25 10.63 15.93
CA ARG A 70 -4.44 10.50 16.82
C ARG A 70 -4.09 10.02 18.22
N ARG A 71 -4.80 10.56 19.21
CA ARG A 71 -4.81 10.06 20.59
C ARG A 71 -5.29 8.61 20.58
N TRP A 72 -4.44 7.70 21.04
CA TRP A 72 -4.70 6.27 20.99
C TRP A 72 -5.89 5.92 21.89
N ASN A 73 -6.97 5.43 21.29
CA ASN A 73 -8.06 4.80 22.01
C ASN A 73 -8.40 3.45 21.33
N PRO A 74 -9.07 2.52 22.02
CA PRO A 74 -9.36 1.19 21.47
C PRO A 74 -10.07 1.23 20.11
N LYS A 75 -11.02 2.16 19.92
CA LYS A 75 -11.76 2.32 18.65
C LYS A 75 -10.86 2.79 17.50
N VAL A 76 -9.93 3.69 17.78
CA VAL A 76 -8.94 4.17 16.79
C VAL A 76 -7.98 3.05 16.41
N LYS A 77 -7.54 2.25 17.40
CA LYS A 77 -6.66 1.09 17.14
C LYS A 77 -7.35 0.05 16.26
N GLU A 78 -8.59 -0.30 16.60
CA GLU A 78 -9.39 -1.26 15.83
C GLU A 78 -9.66 -0.75 14.41
N HIS A 79 -10.06 0.51 14.26
CA HIS A 79 -10.27 1.11 12.94
C HIS A 79 -9.01 1.10 12.07
N ILE A 80 -7.84 1.40 12.66
CA ILE A 80 -6.56 1.35 11.95
C ILE A 80 -6.23 -0.08 11.49
N VAL A 81 -6.45 -1.08 12.36
CA VAL A 81 -6.20 -2.49 12.01
C VAL A 81 -7.14 -2.93 10.90
N GLN A 82 -8.45 -2.69 11.06
CA GLN A 82 -9.46 -3.06 10.06
C GLN A 82 -9.19 -2.41 8.70
N SER A 83 -8.85 -1.11 8.69
CA SER A 83 -8.49 -0.43 7.45
C SER A 83 -7.25 -1.05 6.78
N ARG A 84 -6.23 -1.46 7.55
CA ARG A 84 -5.01 -2.08 7.01
C ARG A 84 -5.28 -3.48 6.46
N VAL A 85 -6.03 -4.28 7.19
CA VAL A 85 -6.44 -5.63 6.77
C VAL A 85 -7.25 -5.52 5.49
N ARG A 86 -8.32 -4.72 5.49
CA ARG A 86 -9.22 -4.58 4.35
C ARG A 86 -8.52 -4.11 3.08
N THR A 87 -7.68 -3.05 3.16
CA THR A 87 -6.95 -2.57 1.99
C THR A 87 -5.93 -3.60 1.47
N THR A 88 -5.30 -4.35 2.38
CA THR A 88 -4.36 -5.41 1.99
C THR A 88 -5.08 -6.56 1.30
N GLU A 89 -6.21 -7.03 1.85
CA GLU A 89 -7.05 -8.07 1.25
C GLU A 89 -7.50 -7.69 -0.16
N ILE A 90 -8.10 -6.51 -0.33
CA ILE A 90 -8.57 -6.04 -1.65
C ILE A 90 -7.43 -5.99 -2.66
N LEU A 91 -6.27 -5.46 -2.27
CA LEU A 91 -5.13 -5.36 -3.15
C LEU A 91 -4.57 -6.75 -3.51
N SER A 92 -4.45 -7.64 -2.53
CA SER A 92 -4.00 -9.02 -2.74
C SER A 92 -4.93 -9.80 -3.65
N ASP A 93 -6.25 -9.69 -3.45
CA ASP A 93 -7.26 -10.33 -4.29
C ASP A 93 -7.22 -9.79 -5.72
N ALA A 94 -7.07 -8.48 -5.89
CA ALA A 94 -6.96 -7.88 -7.22
C ALA A 94 -5.71 -8.37 -7.97
N ILE A 95 -4.58 -8.48 -7.27
CA ILE A 95 -3.32 -9.00 -7.83
C ILE A 95 -3.44 -10.49 -8.16
N ALA A 96 -4.10 -11.28 -7.32
CA ALA A 96 -4.31 -12.70 -7.54
C ALA A 96 -5.12 -12.98 -8.83
N ASN A 97 -5.99 -12.04 -9.21
CA ASN A 97 -6.83 -12.08 -10.41
C ASN A 97 -6.17 -11.47 -11.67
N LEU A 98 -4.94 -10.95 -11.57
CA LEU A 98 -4.20 -10.50 -12.75
C LEU A 98 -3.80 -11.69 -13.62
N LYS A 99 -3.86 -11.50 -14.94
CA LYS A 99 -3.37 -12.49 -15.92
C LYS A 99 -1.87 -12.73 -15.76
N GLU A 100 -1.13 -11.64 -15.59
CA GLU A 100 0.31 -11.65 -15.32
C GLU A 100 0.53 -11.10 -13.91
N LYS A 101 1.04 -11.96 -13.03
CA LYS A 101 1.27 -11.62 -11.63
C LYS A 101 2.65 -10.98 -11.47
N PRO A 102 2.80 -10.01 -10.55
CA PRO A 102 4.10 -9.47 -10.22
C PRO A 102 4.98 -10.53 -9.57
N ASP A 103 6.28 -10.45 -9.84
CA ASP A 103 7.28 -11.35 -9.24
C ASP A 103 7.46 -11.09 -7.74
N VAL A 104 7.19 -9.85 -7.31
CA VAL A 104 7.42 -9.39 -5.94
C VAL A 104 6.21 -8.66 -5.39
N TYR A 105 5.78 -9.08 -4.18
CA TYR A 105 4.82 -8.34 -3.36
C TYR A 105 5.45 -8.04 -2.00
N LEU A 106 5.70 -6.75 -1.72
CA LEU A 106 6.26 -6.27 -0.46
C LEU A 106 5.18 -5.54 0.34
N SER A 107 4.96 -5.93 1.59
CA SER A 107 4.00 -5.28 2.49
C SER A 107 4.71 -4.71 3.71
N ALA A 108 4.48 -3.43 3.99
CA ALA A 108 5.02 -2.77 5.17
C ALA A 108 4.35 -3.31 6.44
N SER A 109 5.18 -3.79 7.37
CA SER A 109 4.77 -4.17 8.72
C SER A 109 5.47 -3.27 9.75
N ALA A 110 5.14 -3.44 11.04
CA ALA A 110 5.72 -2.68 12.14
C ALA A 110 6.24 -3.61 13.24
N ILE A 111 7.37 -3.25 13.84
CA ILE A 111 7.98 -3.99 14.96
C ILE A 111 7.06 -4.15 16.17
N GLY A 112 6.04 -3.28 16.31
CA GLY A 112 5.05 -3.35 17.38
C GLY A 112 4.26 -4.66 17.41
N TYR A 113 4.30 -5.46 16.33
CA TYR A 113 3.79 -6.84 16.34
C TYR A 113 4.50 -7.73 17.37
N TYR A 114 5.81 -7.53 17.58
CA TYR A 114 6.62 -8.35 18.49
C TYR A 114 6.56 -7.90 19.95
N GLY A 115 5.79 -6.85 20.26
CA GLY A 115 5.74 -6.23 21.59
C GLY A 115 6.93 -5.31 21.85
N THR A 116 6.73 -4.31 22.70
CA THR A 116 7.84 -3.54 23.27
C THR A 116 8.31 -4.30 24.50
N ASN A 117 9.48 -4.93 24.45
CA ASN A 117 10.16 -5.38 25.66
C ASN A 117 10.63 -4.14 26.44
N SER A 118 9.71 -3.51 27.17
CA SER A 118 10.05 -2.63 28.28
C SER A 118 10.05 -3.50 29.54
N SER A 119 11.01 -4.40 29.64
CA SER A 119 11.43 -4.91 30.94
C SER A 119 12.21 -3.76 31.62
N SER A 120 11.52 -3.07 32.52
CA SER A 120 12.10 -2.17 33.53
C SER A 120 11.53 -2.56 34.88
#